data_AF-A0A087UYQ9-F1
#
_entry.id   AF-A0A087UYQ9-F1
#
_cell.length_a   1.000
_cell.length_b   1.000
_cell.length_c   1.000
_cell.angle_alpha   90.00
_cell.angle_beta   90.00
_cell.angle_gamma   90.00
#
_symmetry.space_group_name_H-M   'P 1'
#
loop_
_entity.id
_entity.type
_entity.pdbx_description
1 polymer ?
#
loop_
_entity_poly.entity_id
_entity_poly.type
_entity_poly.pdbx_seq_one_letter_code
_entity_poly.pdbx_strand_id
1 'polypeptide(L)'
;MGVLLYALLCGFLPFDDENVSKLYKKIHKGKYFCPLWLSDESKAILSDMLQVDPSKRISIEGLKVHPWVLEGYDVPVDWNVSKQETEFDPECIAEMAVYYKRSMRSIEFSLNQKKFDYLAATYLSLLSRKRAGEPVSLIK
;
A
#
# COMPACT_ATOMS: atom_id res chain seq x y z
N MET A 1 -7.87 -7.59 -4.44
CA MET A 1 -7.95 -6.25 -5.06
C MET A 1 -9.23 -6.06 -5.87
N GLY A 2 -9.61 -6.96 -6.80
CA GLY A 2 -10.83 -6.76 -7.61
C GLY A 2 -12.13 -6.62 -6.79
N VAL A 3 -12.32 -7.42 -5.73
CA VAL A 3 -13.48 -7.30 -4.83
C VAL A 3 -13.52 -5.95 -4.11
N LEU A 4 -12.35 -5.42 -3.71
CA LEU A 4 -12.24 -4.12 -3.07
C LEU A 4 -12.57 -2.99 -4.04
N LEU A 5 -12.03 -3.06 -5.27
CA LEU A 5 -12.33 -2.08 -6.30
C LEU A 5 -13.83 -2.03 -6.59
N TYR A 6 -14.48 -3.19 -6.71
CA TYR A 6 -15.93 -3.26 -6.89
C TYR A 6 -16.66 -2.59 -5.72
N ALA A 7 -16.27 -2.88 -4.48
CA ALA A 7 -16.89 -2.27 -3.30
C ALA A 7 -16.71 -0.75 -3.26
N LEU A 8 -15.56 -0.22 -3.70
CA LEU A 8 -15.32 1.23 -3.79
C LEU A 8 -16.19 1.91 -4.85
N LEU A 9 -16.42 1.25 -6.00
CA LEU A 9 -17.20 1.81 -7.10
C LEU A 9 -18.71 1.66 -6.91
N CYS A 10 -19.15 0.57 -6.28
CA CYS A 10 -20.55 0.21 -6.17
C CYS A 10 -21.15 0.46 -4.77
N GLY A 11 -20.32 0.49 -3.71
CA GLY A 11 -20.77 0.61 -2.33
C GLY A 11 -21.29 -0.70 -1.70
N PHE A 12 -21.18 -1.83 -2.41
CA PHE A 12 -21.59 -3.16 -1.95
C PHE A 12 -20.69 -4.25 -2.55
N LEU A 13 -20.80 -5.48 -2.05
CA LEU A 13 -19.95 -6.60 -2.47
C LEU A 13 -20.43 -7.23 -3.78
N PRO A 14 -19.51 -7.67 -4.68
CA PRO A 14 -19.88 -8.35 -5.92
C PRO A 14 -20.49 -9.74 -5.69
N PHE A 15 -20.14 -10.38 -4.57
CA PHE A 15 -20.67 -11.66 -4.12
C PHE A 15 -21.05 -11.54 -2.65
N ASP A 16 -22.33 -11.73 -2.34
CA ASP A 16 -22.84 -11.73 -0.98
C ASP A 16 -24.05 -12.66 -0.86
N ASP A 17 -24.20 -13.32 0.28
CA ASP A 17 -25.36 -14.16 0.62
C ASP A 17 -25.33 -14.50 2.13
N GLU A 18 -26.49 -14.49 2.78
CA GLU A 18 -26.63 -14.91 4.19
C GLU A 18 -26.25 -16.39 4.38
N ASN A 19 -26.44 -17.21 3.34
CA ASN A 19 -26.06 -18.62 3.37
C ASN A 19 -24.67 -18.82 2.77
N VAL A 20 -23.73 -19.24 3.60
CA VAL A 20 -22.32 -19.50 3.22
C VAL A 20 -22.20 -20.44 2.01
N SER A 21 -23.02 -21.50 1.92
CA SER A 21 -23.00 -22.42 0.79
C SER A 21 -23.47 -21.77 -0.52
N LYS A 22 -24.42 -20.84 -0.46
CA LYS A 22 -24.85 -20.05 -1.63
C LYS A 22 -23.80 -19.02 -2.01
N LEU A 23 -23.16 -18.37 -1.05
CA LEU A 23 -22.03 -17.46 -1.28
C LEU A 23 -20.89 -18.17 -2.03
N TYR A 24 -20.46 -19.34 -1.56
CA TYR A 24 -19.43 -20.11 -2.26
C TYR A 24 -19.81 -20.47 -3.69
N LYS A 25 -21.08 -20.83 -3.93
CA LYS A 25 -21.58 -21.08 -5.29
C LYS A 25 -21.53 -19.82 -6.17
N LYS A 26 -21.84 -18.64 -5.62
CA LYS A 26 -21.74 -17.35 -6.35
C LYS A 26 -20.30 -17.03 -6.71
N ILE A 27 -19.38 -17.17 -5.74
CA ILE A 27 -17.94 -16.94 -5.95
C ILE A 27 -17.39 -17.91 -7.01
N HIS A 28 -17.72 -19.20 -6.91
CA HIS A 28 -17.25 -20.20 -7.87
C HIS A 28 -17.80 -19.97 -9.28
N LYS A 29 -19.03 -19.46 -9.40
CA LYS A 29 -19.63 -19.10 -10.69
C LYS A 29 -19.03 -17.83 -11.29
N GLY A 30 -18.46 -16.94 -10.48
CA GLY A 30 -17.84 -15.68 -10.90
C GLY A 30 -18.79 -14.67 -11.52
N LYS A 31 -20.11 -14.84 -11.36
CA LYS A 31 -21.10 -13.90 -11.89
C LYS A 31 -21.45 -12.86 -10.83
N TYR A 32 -21.19 -11.60 -11.14
CA TYR A 32 -21.54 -10.45 -10.32
C TYR A 32 -22.43 -9.48 -11.13
N PHE A 33 -23.20 -8.66 -10.44
CA PHE A 33 -24.00 -7.61 -11.07
C PHE A 33 -23.10 -6.46 -11.52
N CYS A 34 -23.33 -5.92 -12.71
CA CYS A 34 -22.57 -4.77 -13.22
C CYS A 34 -23.52 -3.58 -13.39
N PRO A 35 -23.46 -2.59 -12.49
CA PRO A 35 -24.34 -1.42 -12.59
C PRO A 35 -24.12 -0.56 -13.84
N LEU A 36 -25.19 0.13 -14.25
CA LEU A 36 -25.19 0.99 -15.45
C LEU A 36 -24.34 2.26 -15.30
N TRP A 37 -24.10 2.72 -14.07
CA TRP A 37 -23.30 3.93 -13.80
C TRP A 37 -21.79 3.71 -13.89
N LEU A 38 -21.32 2.47 -14.02
CA LEU A 38 -19.90 2.19 -14.21
C LEU A 38 -19.46 2.57 -15.63
N SER A 39 -18.32 3.28 -15.74
CA SER A 39 -17.66 3.51 -17.02
C SER A 39 -17.21 2.19 -17.64
N ASP A 40 -17.03 2.16 -18.96
CA ASP A 40 -16.65 0.92 -19.64
C ASP A 40 -15.24 0.47 -19.26
N GLU A 41 -14.35 1.41 -18.96
CA GLU A 41 -13.00 1.18 -18.43
C GLU A 41 -13.07 0.53 -17.04
N SER A 42 -14.01 0.97 -16.19
CA SER A 42 -14.25 0.39 -14.87
C SER A 42 -14.77 -1.05 -14.99
N LYS A 43 -15.64 -1.32 -15.97
CA LYS A 43 -16.13 -2.68 -16.23
C LYS A 43 -15.02 -3.58 -16.76
N ALA A 44 -14.16 -3.05 -17.65
CA ALA A 44 -13.04 -3.77 -18.23
C ALA A 44 -12.06 -4.23 -17.13
N ILE A 45 -11.57 -3.30 -16.30
CA ILE A 45 -10.62 -3.65 -15.22
C ILE A 45 -11.24 -4.63 -14.21
N LEU A 46 -12.53 -4.47 -13.87
CA LEU A 46 -13.22 -5.40 -12.98
C LEU A 46 -13.31 -6.80 -13.60
N SER A 47 -13.59 -6.91 -14.89
CA SER A 47 -13.65 -8.19 -15.60
C SER A 47 -12.28 -8.88 -15.65
N ASP A 48 -11.21 -8.12 -15.83
CA ASP A 48 -9.83 -8.62 -15.85
C ASP A 48 -9.33 -9.07 -14.47
N MET A 49 -9.78 -8.40 -13.40
CA MET A 49 -9.41 -8.74 -12.02
C MET A 49 -10.26 -9.86 -11.42
N LEU A 50 -11.56 -9.94 -11.75
CA LEU A 50 -12.53 -10.87 -11.18
C LEU A 50 -12.70 -12.15 -12.02
N GLN A 51 -11.59 -12.65 -12.56
CA GLN A 51 -11.56 -13.94 -13.26
C GLN A 51 -11.60 -15.12 -12.28
N VAL A 52 -12.46 -16.10 -12.58
CA VAL A 52 -12.57 -17.38 -11.84
C VAL A 52 -11.30 -18.20 -12.02
N ASP A 53 -10.81 -18.28 -13.26
CA ASP A 53 -9.53 -18.90 -13.58
C ASP A 53 -8.38 -17.93 -13.19
N PRO A 54 -7.52 -18.29 -12.23
CA PRO A 54 -6.42 -17.45 -11.81
C PRO A 54 -5.44 -17.13 -12.94
N SER A 55 -5.33 -18.01 -13.95
CA SER A 55 -4.39 -17.86 -15.07
C SER A 55 -4.83 -16.78 -16.07
N LYS A 56 -6.13 -16.47 -16.08
CA LYS A 56 -6.72 -15.41 -16.91
C LYS A 56 -6.78 -14.07 -16.21
N ARG A 57 -6.50 -14.04 -14.90
CA ARG A 57 -6.54 -12.82 -14.11
C ARG A 57 -5.38 -11.92 -14.53
N ILE A 58 -5.65 -10.63 -14.67
CA ILE A 58 -4.62 -9.64 -14.97
C ILE A 58 -3.45 -9.72 -13.98
N SER A 59 -2.24 -9.70 -14.51
CA SER A 59 -1.03 -9.66 -13.71
C SER A 59 -0.85 -8.28 -13.07
N ILE A 60 -0.01 -8.19 -12.04
CA ILE A 60 0.30 -6.89 -11.43
C ILE A 60 0.92 -5.95 -12.48
N GLU A 61 1.86 -6.45 -13.31
CA GLU A 61 2.48 -5.65 -14.38
C GLU A 61 1.46 -5.13 -15.40
N GLY A 62 0.48 -5.96 -15.78
CA GLY A 62 -0.61 -5.53 -16.66
C GLY A 62 -1.51 -4.49 -15.99
N LEU A 63 -1.77 -4.62 -14.69
CA LEU A 63 -2.57 -3.67 -13.93
C LEU A 63 -1.92 -2.29 -13.87
N LYS A 64 -0.58 -2.20 -13.75
CA LYS A 64 0.14 -0.90 -13.66
C LYS A 64 -0.09 -0.01 -14.87
N VAL A 65 -0.28 -0.62 -16.03
CA VAL A 65 -0.42 0.05 -17.33
C VAL A 65 -1.86 0.01 -17.86
N HIS A 66 -2.80 -0.49 -17.05
CA HIS A 66 -4.19 -0.60 -17.46
C HIS A 66 -4.77 0.80 -17.67
N PRO A 67 -5.52 1.08 -18.76
CA PRO A 67 -6.05 2.41 -19.06
C PRO A 67 -6.80 3.06 -17.90
N TRP A 68 -7.68 2.30 -17.23
CA TRP A 68 -8.39 2.76 -16.03
C TRP A 68 -7.48 3.25 -14.89
N VAL A 69 -6.27 2.67 -14.75
CA VAL A 69 -5.31 3.08 -13.70
C VAL A 69 -4.55 4.35 -14.11
N LEU A 70 -4.34 4.55 -15.41
CA LEU A 70 -3.62 5.70 -15.95
C LEU A 70 -4.54 6.89 -16.25
N GLU A 71 -5.86 6.68 -16.27
CA GLU A 71 -6.84 7.72 -16.59
C GLU A 71 -6.75 8.89 -15.60
N GLY A 72 -6.41 10.07 -16.11
CA GLY A 72 -6.23 11.29 -15.30
C GLY A 72 -4.86 11.45 -14.64
N TYR A 73 -3.88 10.59 -14.96
CA TYR A 73 -2.51 10.65 -14.41
C TYR A 73 -1.47 10.70 -15.54
N ASP A 74 -0.54 11.66 -15.45
CA ASP A 74 0.56 11.80 -16.42
C ASP A 74 1.68 10.76 -16.24
N VAL A 75 1.69 10.08 -15.09
CA VAL A 75 2.75 9.13 -14.70
C VAL A 75 2.10 7.84 -14.18
N PRO A 76 2.56 6.65 -14.62
CA PRO A 76 2.11 5.39 -14.04
C PRO A 76 2.34 5.35 -12.53
N VAL A 77 1.50 4.58 -11.82
CA VAL A 77 1.65 4.36 -10.37
C VAL A 77 3.08 3.89 -10.09
N ASP A 78 3.79 4.62 -9.23
CA ASP A 78 5.12 4.21 -8.78
C ASP A 78 4.98 3.08 -7.75
N TRP A 79 5.19 1.85 -8.21
CA TRP A 79 5.16 0.65 -7.38
C TRP A 79 6.50 0.39 -6.70
N ASN A 80 7.55 1.07 -7.14
CA ASN A 80 8.77 1.14 -6.38
C ASN A 80 8.52 2.16 -5.29
N VAL A 81 7.89 1.71 -4.19
CA VAL A 81 8.23 2.28 -2.88
C VAL A 81 9.71 2.04 -2.80
N SER A 82 10.50 3.05 -3.18
CA SER A 82 11.95 2.98 -3.16
C SER A 82 12.26 2.28 -1.86
N LYS A 83 12.89 1.10 -1.93
CA LYS A 83 13.82 0.74 -0.87
C LYS A 83 14.72 1.96 -0.84
N GLN A 84 14.41 2.93 0.02
CA GLN A 84 15.41 3.83 0.54
C GLN A 84 16.37 2.83 1.20
N GLU A 85 17.33 2.33 0.42
CA GLU A 85 18.61 1.91 0.95
C GLU A 85 19.01 3.06 1.84
N THR A 86 18.86 2.80 3.12
CA THR A 86 18.43 3.78 4.10
C THR A 86 19.69 4.55 4.45
N GLU A 87 20.02 5.56 3.65
CA GLU A 87 20.81 6.65 4.20
C GLU A 87 19.93 7.26 5.28
N PHE A 88 20.23 6.90 6.52
CA PHE A 88 19.50 7.41 7.67
C PHE A 88 19.72 8.91 7.72
N ASP A 89 18.66 9.66 8.04
CA ASP A 89 18.75 11.10 8.11
C ASP A 89 19.78 11.52 9.18
N PRO A 90 20.86 12.24 8.82
CA PRO A 90 21.97 12.47 9.72
C PRO A 90 21.59 13.32 10.94
N GLU A 91 20.60 14.22 10.81
CA GLU A 91 20.12 15.03 11.93
C GLU A 91 19.33 14.18 12.92
N CYS A 92 18.47 13.27 12.43
CA CYS A 92 17.74 12.35 13.29
C CYS A 92 18.68 11.40 14.04
N ILE A 93 19.71 10.90 13.35
CA ILE A 93 20.74 10.04 13.96
C ILE A 93 21.57 10.82 14.98
N ALA A 94 21.93 12.07 14.69
CA ALA A 94 22.69 12.91 15.60
C ALA A 94 21.92 13.19 16.90
N GLU A 95 20.64 13.53 16.81
CA GLU A 95 19.80 13.75 17.99
C GLU A 95 19.66 12.47 18.83
N MET A 96 19.46 11.33 18.18
CA MET A 96 19.41 10.04 18.88
C MET A 96 20.76 9.67 19.52
N ALA A 97 21.88 9.98 18.85
CA ALA A 97 23.22 9.75 19.38
C ALA A 97 23.47 10.53 20.67
N VAL A 98 23.04 11.79 20.70
CA VAL A 98 23.10 12.66 21.89
C VAL A 98 22.21 12.12 23.00
N TYR A 99 20.94 11.81 22.71
CA TYR A 99 19.97 11.36 23.71
C TYR A 99 20.34 10.00 24.33
N TYR A 100 20.71 9.02 23.51
CA TYR A 100 21.07 7.67 23.97
C TYR A 100 22.53 7.53 24.39
N LYS A 101 23.35 8.58 24.24
CA LYS A 101 24.80 8.58 24.53
C LYS A 101 25.54 7.45 23.79
N ARG A 102 25.20 7.23 22.53
CA ARG A 102 25.81 6.21 21.65
C ARG A 102 26.39 6.88 20.42
N SER A 103 27.39 6.26 19.78
CA SER A 103 27.92 6.77 18.51
C SER A 103 26.89 6.63 17.39
N MET A 104 26.88 7.57 16.45
CA MET A 104 25.98 7.56 15.27
C MET A 104 26.06 6.22 14.53
N ARG A 105 27.28 5.71 14.29
CA ARG A 105 27.54 4.40 13.67
C ARG A 105 26.91 3.23 14.43
N SER A 106 26.86 3.28 15.75
CA SER A 106 26.24 2.23 16.57
C SER A 106 24.71 2.24 16.44
N ILE A 107 24.12 3.43 16.33
CA ILE A 107 22.69 3.61 16.11
C ILE A 107 22.31 3.16 14.70
N GLU A 108 23.03 3.61 13.68
CA GLU A 108 22.83 3.16 12.29
C GLU A 108 22.94 1.65 12.17
N PHE A 109 23.96 1.04 12.79
CA PHE A 109 24.10 -0.41 12.81
C PHE A 109 22.90 -1.10 13.48
N SER A 110 22.36 -0.50 14.55
CA SER A 110 21.19 -1.05 15.25
C SER A 110 19.91 -0.89 14.40
N LEU A 111 19.72 0.25 13.74
CA LEU A 111 18.57 0.51 12.87
C LEU A 111 18.60 -0.39 11.62
N ASN A 112 19.78 -0.66 11.06
CA ASN A 112 19.95 -1.52 9.90
C ASN A 112 19.62 -3.01 10.21
N GLN A 113 19.61 -3.42 11.48
CA GLN A 113 19.17 -4.76 11.88
C GLN A 113 17.64 -4.96 11.75
N LYS A 114 16.86 -3.90 11.48
CA LYS A 114 15.40 -3.96 11.24
C LYS A 114 14.64 -4.72 12.33
N LYS A 115 15.04 -4.54 13.59
CA LYS A 115 14.41 -5.19 14.75
C LYS A 115 13.04 -4.61 15.14
N PHE A 116 12.61 -3.51 14.49
CA PHE A 116 11.37 -2.79 14.80
C PHE A 116 11.20 -2.52 16.31
N ASP A 117 12.29 -2.16 16.98
CA ASP A 117 12.36 -1.91 18.41
C ASP A 117 12.08 -0.43 18.75
N TYR A 118 12.16 -0.08 20.03
CA TYR A 118 11.96 1.30 20.50
C TYR A 118 12.93 2.30 19.84
N LEU A 119 14.14 1.86 19.50
CA LEU A 119 15.12 2.67 18.79
C LEU A 119 14.65 2.98 17.36
N ALA A 120 14.18 1.95 16.64
CA ALA A 120 13.56 2.14 15.32
C ALA A 120 12.32 3.03 15.36
N ALA A 121 11.45 2.86 16.37
CA ALA A 121 10.28 3.71 16.56
C ALA A 121 10.68 5.17 16.80
N THR A 122 11.68 5.42 17.66
CA THR A 122 12.21 6.77 17.92
C THR A 122 12.69 7.44 16.64
N TYR A 123 13.46 6.72 15.82
CA TYR A 123 13.95 7.23 14.53
C TYR A 123 12.80 7.60 13.59
N LEU A 124 11.81 6.71 13.42
CA LEU A 124 10.68 6.96 12.54
C LEU A 124 9.83 8.14 13.02
N SER A 125 9.64 8.30 14.33
CA SER A 125 8.95 9.45 14.91
C SER A 125 9.71 10.75 14.67
N LEU A 126 11.04 10.78 14.84
CA LEU A 126 11.85 11.96 14.53
C LEU A 126 11.82 12.32 13.04
N LEU A 127 11.92 11.32 12.17
CA LEU A 127 11.82 11.51 10.73
C LEU A 127 10.45 12.08 10.32
N SER A 128 9.38 11.60 10.95
CA SER A 128 8.02 12.14 10.73
C SER A 128 7.91 13.60 11.14
N ARG A 129 8.52 13.98 12.28
CA ARG A 129 8.52 15.37 12.77
C ARG A 129 9.31 16.30 11.85
N LYS A 130 10.48 15.86 11.40
CA LYS A 130 11.27 16.58 10.40
C LYS A 130 10.48 16.83 9.11
N ARG A 131 9.79 15.80 8.61
CA ARG A 131 8.92 15.91 7.41
C ARG A 131 7.73 16.85 7.61
N ALA A 132 7.26 17.00 8.85
CA ALA A 132 6.21 17.96 9.21
C ALA A 132 6.74 19.39 9.43
N GLY A 133 8.05 19.62 9.33
CA GLY A 133 8.67 20.94 9.58
C GLY A 133 8.84 21.28 11.07
N GLU A 134 8.70 20.30 11.96
CA GLU A 134 8.92 20.48 13.40
C GLU A 134 10.41 20.35 13.77
N PRO A 135 10.84 20.95 14.90
CA PRO A 135 12.22 20.79 15.37
C PRO A 135 12.52 19.32 15.69
N VAL A 136 13.66 18.85 15.17
CA VAL A 136 14.19 17.51 15.42
C VAL A 136 14.85 17.51 16.80
N SER A 137 14.03 17.44 17.85
CA SER A 137 14.53 17.25 19.21
C SER A 137 13.70 16.28 20.02
N LEU A 138 14.41 15.44 20.78
CA LEU A 138 13.85 14.53 21.78
C LEU A 138 13.71 15.21 23.15
N ILE A 139 14.28 16.40 23.32
CA ILE A 139 14.24 17.18 24.54
C ILE A 139 13.25 18.34 24.32
N LYS A 140 12.38 18.58 25.31
CA LYS A 140 11.47 19.73 25.32
C LYS A 140 12.17 20.96 25.88
#